data_AF-A0AAV2DZ24-F1
#
_entry.id   AF-A0AAV2DZ24-F1
#
_cell.length_a   1.000
_cell.length_b   1.000
_cell.length_c   1.000
_cell.angle_alpha   90.00
_cell.angle_beta   90.00
_cell.angle_gamma   90.00
#
_symmetry.space_group_name_H-M   'P 1'
#
loop_
_entity.id
_entity.type
_entity.pdbx_description
1 polymer ?
#
loop_
_entity_poly.entity_id
_entity_poly.type
_entity_poly.pdbx_seq_one_letter_code
_entity_poly.pdbx_strand_id
1 'polypeptide(L)'
;MLRYATTVKSVWRRLLNTCAQVGDPSAYVTPDVVIDLQDVSFCSLSSSRVLCTGAKPSTTLGPEILMRLIPRDCGWKAWGEISYGGYKCVERAKAAEHLVRTLYKNQ
;
A
#
# COMPACT_ATOMS: atom_id res chain seq x y z
N MET A 1 -4.00 7.21 14.45
CA MET A 1 -5.37 7.22 13.87
C MET A 1 -5.26 7.40 12.37
N LEU A 2 -5.11 6.31 11.59
CA LEU A 2 -5.00 6.38 10.13
C LEU A 2 -6.38 6.13 9.51
N ARG A 3 -6.96 7.19 8.96
CA ARG A 3 -8.14 7.13 8.08
C ARG A 3 -7.67 7.22 6.62
N TYR A 4 -8.55 6.83 5.71
CA TYR A 4 -8.47 6.84 4.24
C TYR A 4 -8.01 5.52 3.58
N ALA A 5 -9.01 4.81 3.08
CA ALA A 5 -8.87 3.52 2.40
C ALA A 5 -10.15 3.23 1.59
N THR A 6 -10.48 4.05 0.59
CA THR A 6 -11.69 3.89 -0.24
C THR A 6 -11.53 2.87 -1.38
N THR A 7 -10.32 2.37 -1.65
CA THR A 7 -10.05 1.37 -2.72
C THR A 7 -9.77 -0.05 -2.17
N VAL A 8 -10.02 -0.27 -0.88
CA VAL A 8 -9.28 -1.28 -0.10
C VAL A 8 -9.88 -2.68 -0.11
N LYS A 9 -11.14 -2.88 -0.50
CA LYS A 9 -11.83 -4.14 -0.22
C LYS A 9 -11.31 -5.35 -1.03
N SER A 10 -11.08 -5.18 -2.34
CA SER A 10 -10.58 -6.25 -3.23
C SER A 10 -9.06 -6.34 -3.24
N VAL A 11 -8.37 -5.19 -3.12
CA VAL A 11 -6.91 -5.13 -3.09
C VAL A 11 -6.37 -5.73 -1.78
N TRP A 12 -6.90 -5.36 -0.61
CA TRP A 12 -6.39 -5.88 0.66
C TRP A 12 -6.73 -7.35 0.92
N ARG A 13 -7.93 -7.81 0.54
CA ARG A 13 -8.25 -9.25 0.59
C ARG A 13 -7.29 -10.07 -0.27
N ARG A 14 -6.91 -9.55 -1.44
CA ARG A 14 -5.98 -10.24 -2.32
C ARG A 14 -4.56 -10.16 -1.78
N LEU A 15 -4.12 -9.02 -1.27
CA LEU A 15 -2.77 -8.84 -0.70
C LEU A 15 -2.49 -9.79 0.46
N LEU A 16 -3.43 -9.93 1.40
CA LEU A 16 -3.25 -10.83 2.55
C LEU A 16 -3.46 -12.31 2.17
N ASN A 17 -4.32 -12.62 1.20
CA ASN A 17 -4.49 -14.01 0.74
C ASN A 17 -3.42 -14.47 -0.25
N THR A 18 -2.62 -13.57 -0.84
CA THR A 18 -1.56 -13.95 -1.81
C THR A 18 -0.15 -13.83 -1.27
N CYS A 19 0.07 -13.39 -0.01
CA CYS A 19 1.32 -13.42 0.77
C CYS A 19 2.65 -13.05 0.07
N ALA A 20 2.65 -12.57 -1.17
CA ALA A 20 3.86 -12.33 -1.95
C ALA A 20 4.35 -10.88 -1.81
N GLN A 21 3.47 -9.95 -1.43
CA GLN A 21 3.85 -8.54 -1.19
C GLN A 21 4.08 -8.23 0.29
N VAL A 22 3.48 -9.00 1.21
CA VAL A 22 3.76 -8.92 2.63
C VAL A 22 4.94 -9.86 2.87
N GLY A 23 6.08 -9.35 3.35
CA GLY A 23 7.28 -10.14 3.60
C GLY A 23 7.03 -11.24 4.64
N ASP A 24 7.38 -10.98 5.89
CA ASP A 24 6.99 -11.85 7.01
C ASP A 24 5.70 -11.30 7.66
N PRO A 25 4.56 -12.00 7.57
CA PRO A 25 3.31 -11.57 8.21
C PRO A 25 3.38 -11.49 9.74
N SER A 26 4.30 -12.23 10.39
CA SER A 26 4.49 -12.18 11.84
C SER A 26 5.31 -10.98 12.31
N ALA A 27 6.03 -10.33 11.37
CA ALA A 27 6.98 -9.27 11.64
C ALA A 27 6.94 -8.16 10.57
N TYR A 28 5.74 -7.62 10.30
CA TYR A 28 5.60 -6.54 9.34
C TYR A 28 6.15 -5.23 9.92
N VAL A 29 7.32 -4.82 9.46
CA VAL A 29 8.03 -3.65 9.99
C VAL A 29 7.39 -2.35 9.50
N THR A 30 7.02 -1.49 10.44
CA THR A 30 6.74 -0.07 10.19
C THR A 30 7.77 0.79 10.95
N PRO A 31 7.88 2.10 10.66
CA PRO A 31 8.84 2.97 11.35
C PRO A 31 8.70 2.98 12.87
N ASP A 32 7.47 2.83 13.38
CA ASP A 32 7.17 2.97 14.81
C ASP A 32 6.96 1.63 15.52
N VAL A 33 6.47 0.60 14.81
CA VAL A 33 6.08 -0.68 15.40
C VAL A 33 6.22 -1.83 14.42
N VAL A 34 6.60 -3.00 14.92
CA VAL A 34 6.51 -4.25 14.17
C VAL A 34 5.14 -4.87 14.44
N ILE A 35 4.40 -5.16 13.38
CA ILE A 35 3.01 -5.62 13.47
C ILE A 35 2.95 -7.10 13.12
N ASP A 36 2.31 -7.89 13.98
CA ASP A 36 1.90 -9.26 13.69
C ASP A 36 0.50 -9.23 13.04
N LEU A 37 0.45 -9.73 11.80
CA LEU A 37 -0.72 -9.74 10.93
C LEU A 37 -1.34 -11.15 10.77
N GLN A 38 -0.81 -12.17 11.44
CA GLN A 38 -1.22 -13.57 11.23
C GLN A 38 -2.70 -13.83 11.57
N ASP A 39 -3.22 -13.13 12.59
CA ASP A 39 -4.60 -13.31 13.08
C ASP A 39 -5.56 -12.23 12.53
N VAL A 40 -5.16 -11.51 11.48
CA VAL A 40 -5.97 -10.41 10.94
C VAL A 40 -7.20 -10.94 10.20
N SER A 41 -8.37 -10.42 10.57
CA SER A 41 -9.64 -10.75 9.93
C SER A 41 -10.36 -9.51 9.41
N PHE A 42 -11.15 -9.69 8.35
CA PHE A 42 -11.90 -8.60 7.71
C PHE A 42 -13.40 -8.89 7.68
N CYS A 43 -14.18 -8.03 8.31
CA CYS A 43 -15.64 -8.06 8.26
C CYS A 43 -16.18 -6.92 7.37
N SER A 44 -17.07 -7.25 6.44
CA SER A 44 -17.68 -6.26 5.56
C SER A 44 -18.77 -5.49 6.30
N LEU A 45 -18.64 -4.16 6.42
CA LEU A 45 -19.67 -3.31 7.02
C LEU A 45 -20.62 -2.69 5.99
N SER A 46 -20.11 -2.37 4.79
CA SER A 46 -20.93 -1.89 3.66
C SER A 46 -20.18 -2.11 2.33
N SER A 47 -20.76 -1.72 1.20
CA SER A 47 -20.11 -1.80 -0.12
C SER A 47 -18.73 -1.16 -0.15
N SER A 48 -18.54 -0.06 0.60
CA SER A 48 -17.31 0.74 0.65
C SER A 48 -16.58 0.73 2.01
N ARG A 49 -17.03 -0.07 2.99
CA ARG A 49 -16.41 -0.14 4.32
C ARG A 49 -16.11 -1.56 4.76
N VAL A 50 -14.95 -1.73 5.39
CA VAL A 50 -14.46 -2.99 5.96
C VAL A 50 -13.94 -2.70 7.37
N LEU A 51 -14.31 -3.54 8.32
CA LEU A 51 -13.69 -3.61 9.63
C LEU A 51 -12.52 -4.58 9.57
N CYS A 52 -11.36 -4.14 10.07
CA CYS A 52 -10.16 -4.96 10.23
C CYS A 52 -9.92 -5.17 11.74
N THR A 53 -9.71 -6.41 12.17
CA THR A 53 -9.42 -6.79 13.56
C THR A 53 -8.31 -7.82 13.62
N GLY A 54 -7.70 -8.02 14.80
CA GLY A 54 -6.70 -9.08 15.03
C GLY A 54 -5.24 -8.69 14.82
N ALA A 55 -4.96 -7.50 14.28
CA ALA A 55 -3.60 -6.97 14.23
C ALA A 55 -3.11 -6.65 15.64
N LYS A 56 -1.88 -7.08 15.97
CA LYS A 56 -1.27 -6.89 17.29
C LYS A 56 0.21 -6.53 17.15
N PRO A 57 0.85 -5.92 18.18
CA PRO A 57 2.30 -5.76 18.18
C PRO A 57 2.98 -7.14 18.08
N SER A 58 3.99 -7.23 17.22
CA SER A 58 4.85 -8.42 17.18
C SER A 58 5.65 -8.53 18.49
N THR A 59 5.97 -9.75 18.88
CA THR A 59 6.90 -10.02 19.99
C THR A 59 8.35 -9.71 19.62
N THR A 60 8.63 -9.57 18.31
CA THR A 60 9.93 -9.17 17.78
C THR A 60 10.20 -7.71 18.13
N LEU A 61 11.34 -7.44 18.76
CA LEU A 61 11.82 -6.07 18.96
C LEU A 61 11.99 -5.39 17.59
N GLY A 62 11.56 -4.12 17.49
CA GLY A 62 11.73 -3.34 16.27
C GLY A 62 13.20 -3.27 15.84
N PRO A 63 13.48 -3.15 14.54
CA PRO A 63 14.85 -3.13 14.05
C PRO A 63 15.62 -1.96 14.68
N GLU A 64 16.84 -2.23 15.16
CA GLU A 64 17.73 -1.20 15.74
C GLU A 64 18.14 -0.13 14.72
N ILE A 65 18.08 -0.48 13.43
CA ILE A 65 18.44 0.40 12.31
C ILE A 65 17.22 0.57 11.41
N LEU A 66 16.69 1.80 11.39
CA LEU A 66 15.64 2.20 10.45
C LEU A 66 16.26 2.78 9.18
N MET A 67 15.84 2.29 8.02
CA MET A 67 16.15 2.94 6.75
C MET A 67 15.40 4.26 6.65
N ARG A 68 16.13 5.37 6.78
CA ARG A 68 15.60 6.71 6.60
C ARG A 68 15.92 7.23 5.21
N LEU A 69 14.90 7.56 4.43
CA LEU A 69 15.06 8.34 3.20
C LEU A 69 15.30 9.80 3.60
N ILE A 70 16.54 10.26 3.48
CA ILE A 70 16.91 11.66 3.71
C ILE A 70 17.18 12.31 2.35
N PRO A 71 16.44 13.35 1.94
CA PRO A 71 16.78 14.11 0.75
C PRO A 71 18.13 14.82 0.98
N ARG A 72 19.11 14.55 0.11
CA ARG A 72 20.48 15.09 0.22
C ARG A 72 20.61 16.47 -0.41
N ASP A 73 19.84 16.72 -1.47
CA ASP A 73 19.82 17.99 -2.20
C ASP A 73 18.42 18.60 -2.09
N CYS A 74 18.36 19.91 -1.86
CA CYS A 74 17.13 20.68 -1.68
C CYS A 74 16.32 20.72 -2.98
N GLY A 75 15.57 19.64 -3.29
CA GLY A 75 14.73 19.56 -4.48
C GLY A 75 13.72 18.43 -4.39
N TRP A 76 12.58 18.61 -5.04
CA TRP A 76 11.54 17.59 -5.16
C TRP A 76 11.71 16.87 -6.49
N LYS A 77 12.29 15.66 -6.47
CA LYS A 77 12.33 14.78 -7.64
C LYS A 77 11.43 13.58 -7.36
N ALA A 78 10.19 13.64 -7.85
CA ALA A 78 9.25 12.54 -7.79
C ALA A 78 9.32 11.73 -9.09
N TRP A 79 9.49 10.42 -8.98
CA TRP A 79 9.31 9.47 -10.08
C TRP A 79 8.17 8.54 -9.68
N GLY A 80 7.16 8.39 -10.54
CA GLY A 80 6.14 7.36 -10.42
C GLY A 80 6.16 6.45 -11.65
N GLU A 81 6.08 5.14 -11.43
CA GLU A 81 5.89 4.15 -12.49
C GLU A 81 4.62 3.35 -12.21
N ILE A 82 3.86 3.03 -13.26
CA ILE A 82 2.67 2.20 -13.17
C ILE A 82 2.73 1.12 -14.24
N SER A 83 2.64 -0.14 -13.84
CA SER A 83 2.57 -1.30 -14.73
C SER A 83 1.15 -1.81 -14.87
N TYR A 84 0.71 -2.08 -16.10
CA TYR A 84 -0.62 -2.62 -16.40
C TYR A 84 -0.51 -4.06 -16.93
N GLY A 85 -1.11 -5.02 -16.23
CA GLY A 85 -1.22 -6.41 -16.67
C GLY A 85 -2.68 -6.88 -16.80
N GLY A 86 -2.93 -7.91 -17.62
CA GLY A 86 -4.25 -8.53 -17.80
C GLY A 86 -5.11 -7.90 -18.90
N TYR A 87 -6.40 -8.25 -18.92
CA TYR A 87 -7.34 -7.81 -19.96
C TYR A 87 -7.31 -6.28 -20.13
N LYS A 88 -7.22 -5.84 -21.39
CA LYS A 88 -7.17 -4.42 -21.79
C LYS A 88 -6.07 -3.60 -21.10
N CYS A 89 -4.94 -4.21 -20.73
CA CYS A 89 -3.83 -3.49 -20.11
C CYS A 89 -3.33 -2.30 -20.94
N VAL A 90 -3.27 -2.44 -22.27
CA VAL A 90 -2.84 -1.38 -23.19
C VAL A 90 -3.81 -0.19 -23.18
N GLU A 91 -5.12 -0.43 -23.20
CA GLU A 91 -6.13 0.64 -23.14
C GLU A 91 -6.03 1.42 -21.82
N ARG A 92 -5.84 0.70 -20.70
CA ARG A 92 -5.67 1.33 -19.38
C ARG A 92 -4.38 2.12 -19.27
N ALA A 93 -3.27 1.61 -19.82
CA ALA A 93 -2.00 2.31 -19.87
C ALA A 93 -2.12 3.63 -20.66
N LYS A 94 -2.79 3.61 -21.82
CA LYS A 94 -3.05 4.80 -22.63
C LYS A 94 -3.94 5.82 -21.89
N ALA A 95 -4.97 5.36 -21.19
CA ALA A 95 -5.84 6.25 -20.41
C ALA A 95 -5.07 6.96 -19.27
N ALA A 96 -4.19 6.25 -18.58
CA ALA A 96 -3.35 6.83 -17.53
C ALA A 96 -2.32 7.81 -18.09
N GLU A 97 -1.69 7.49 -19.21
CA GLU A 97 -0.78 8.40 -19.91
C GLU A 97 -1.49 9.71 -20.31
N HIS A 98 -2.69 9.60 -20.89
CA HIS A 98 -3.50 10.77 -21.24
C HIS A 98 -3.83 11.63 -20.01
N LEU A 99 -4.24 11.01 -18.91
CA LEU A 99 -4.54 11.71 -17.65
C LEU A 99 -3.33 12.50 -17.14
N VAL A 100 -2.17 11.84 -17.04
CA VAL A 100 -0.93 12.48 -16.53
C VAL A 100 -0.53 13.65 -17.41
N ARG A 101 -0.59 13.50 -18.74
CA ARG A 101 -0.27 14.61 -19.67
C ARG A 101 -1.22 15.79 -19.51
N THR A 102 -2.52 15.54 -19.35
CA THR A 102 -3.51 16.60 -19.20
C THR A 102 -3.33 17.35 -17.88
N LEU A 103 -3.02 16.64 -16.79
CA LEU A 103 -2.72 17.26 -15.50
C LEU A 103 -1.47 18.14 -15.56
N TYR A 104 -0.43 17.69 -16.25
CA TYR A 104 0.83 18.43 -16.35
C TYR A 104 0.72 19.68 -17.24
N LYS A 105 -0.13 19.66 -18.27
CA LYS A 105 -0.34 20.81 -19.17
C LYS A 105 -1.22 21.93 -18.58
N ASN A 106 -1.98 21.63 -17.52
CA ASN A 106 -2.90 22.56 -16.87
C ASN A 106 -2.35 23.13 -15.55
N GLN A 107 -1.04 22.99 -15.29
CA GLN A 107 -0.30 23.71 -14.25
C GLN A 107 0.47 24.88 -14.87
#